data_AF-A0A2B7XNZ2-F1
#
_entry.id   AF-A0A2B7XNZ2-F1
#
_cell.length_a   1.000
_cell.length_b   1.000
_cell.length_c   1.000
_cell.angle_alpha   90.00
_cell.angle_beta   90.00
_cell.angle_gamma   90.00
#
_symmetry.space_group_name_H-M   'P 1'
#
loop_
_entity.id
_entity.type
_entity.pdbx_description
1 polymer ?
#
loop_
_entity_poly.entity_id
_entity_poly.type
_entity_poly.pdbx_seq_one_letter_code
_entity_poly.pdbx_strand_id
1 'polypeptide(L)'
;MFSKYLIAAFAALLSTAAAQEASCDIYGYDTGTNPAFLATVDPALATLEACGNMCSTTRTCASFAFGADTCLLYNVPVEGNVNPMVTSPYNFNDLACVGTTPPPEGETPPEGGATRRRSAKMLA
;
A
#
# COMPACT_ATOMS: atom_id res chain seq x y z
N MET A 1 -54.25 -18.27 20.03
CA MET A 1 -54.37 -16.93 19.42
C MET A 1 -52.97 -16.47 19.04
N PHE A 2 -52.71 -16.34 17.75
CA PHE A 2 -51.40 -16.01 17.17
C PHE A 2 -51.18 -14.49 17.22
N SER A 3 -50.11 -14.04 17.88
CA SER A 3 -49.61 -12.67 17.81
C SER A 3 -48.16 -12.75 17.30
N LYS A 4 -47.91 -12.82 15.99
CA LYS A 4 -47.90 -11.73 14.99
C LYS A 4 -47.00 -10.55 15.41
N TYR A 5 -45.76 -10.65 14.94
CA TYR A 5 -44.81 -9.58 14.64
C TYR A 5 -44.29 -8.77 15.83
N LEU A 6 -42.99 -8.90 16.07
CA LEU A 6 -42.09 -7.76 15.94
C LEU A 6 -40.73 -8.32 15.54
N ILE A 7 -40.50 -8.33 14.22
CA ILE A 7 -39.17 -8.45 13.64
C ILE A 7 -38.45 -7.16 14.05
N ALA A 8 -37.73 -7.20 15.17
CA ALA A 8 -36.83 -6.12 15.54
C ALA A 8 -35.64 -6.20 14.58
N ALA A 9 -35.60 -5.22 13.68
CA ALA A 9 -34.57 -5.04 12.68
C ALA A 9 -33.18 -5.15 13.32
N PHE A 10 -32.41 -6.18 12.93
CA PHE A 10 -30.96 -6.13 13.06
C PHE A 10 -30.49 -5.04 12.09
N ALA A 11 -30.37 -3.82 12.61
CA ALA A 11 -29.66 -2.76 11.93
C ALA A 11 -28.21 -3.24 11.76
N ALA A 12 -27.85 -3.60 10.54
CA ALA A 12 -26.48 -3.90 10.18
C ALA A 12 -25.65 -2.63 10.43
N LEU A 13 -24.87 -2.65 11.51
CA LEU A 13 -23.77 -1.72 11.74
C LEU A 13 -22.75 -1.97 10.62
N LEU A 14 -22.92 -1.25 9.51
CA LEU A 14 -21.89 -1.10 8.50
C LEU A 14 -20.80 -0.24 9.12
N SER A 15 -19.84 -0.87 9.78
CA SER A 15 -18.57 -0.25 10.14
C SER A 15 -17.87 0.16 8.84
N THR A 16 -18.05 1.40 8.41
CA THR A 16 -17.20 2.01 7.40
C THR A 16 -15.84 2.21 8.04
N ALA A 17 -14.96 1.21 7.94
CA ALA A 17 -13.54 1.42 8.19
C ALA A 17 -13.09 2.46 7.18
N ALA A 18 -12.74 3.66 7.66
CA ALA A 18 -12.08 4.64 6.82
C ALA A 18 -10.77 4.00 6.35
N ALA A 19 -10.67 3.70 5.06
CA ALA A 19 -9.39 3.37 4.47
C ALA A 19 -8.55 4.65 4.56
N GLN A 20 -7.64 4.71 5.53
CA GLN A 20 -6.63 5.77 5.54
C GLN A 20 -5.78 5.56 4.28
N GLU A 21 -5.70 6.60 3.46
CA GLU A 21 -4.92 6.56 2.22
C GLU A 21 -3.46 6.36 2.58
N ALA A 22 -2.86 5.28 2.09
CA ALA A 22 -1.47 4.97 2.39
C ALA A 22 -0.56 6.03 1.75
N SER A 23 0.41 6.51 2.51
CA SER A 23 1.43 7.44 2.03
C SER A 23 2.59 6.63 1.43
N CYS A 24 2.72 6.67 0.10
CA CYS A 24 3.73 5.93 -0.66
C CYS A 24 4.62 6.89 -1.46
N ASP A 25 5.85 6.46 -1.75
CA ASP A 25 6.81 7.16 -2.62
C ASP A 25 7.17 8.59 -2.16
N ILE A 26 7.27 8.81 -0.84
CA ILE A 26 7.58 10.13 -0.29
C ILE A 26 9.09 10.27 -0.08
N TYR A 27 9.74 11.07 -0.92
CA TYR A 27 11.15 11.42 -0.73
C TYR A 27 11.31 12.46 0.37
N GLY A 28 12.18 12.22 1.34
CA GLY A 28 12.37 13.14 2.46
C GLY A 28 13.30 12.62 3.54
N TYR A 29 13.24 13.25 4.72
CA TYR A 29 13.89 12.78 5.94
C TYR A 29 12.84 12.66 7.04
N ASP A 30 13.04 11.78 8.01
CA ASP A 30 12.18 11.79 9.18
C ASP A 30 12.33 13.13 9.93
N THR A 31 11.27 13.52 10.64
CA THR A 31 11.24 14.79 11.40
C THR A 31 12.14 14.76 12.65
N GLY A 32 12.73 13.62 12.99
CA GLY A 32 13.42 13.39 14.26
C GLY A 32 12.49 13.22 15.47
N THR A 33 11.18 13.42 15.32
CA THR A 33 10.20 13.27 16.42
C THR A 33 9.95 11.79 16.72
N ASN A 34 9.77 10.98 15.67
CA ASN A 34 9.68 9.52 15.77
C ASN A 34 10.76 8.91 14.86
N PRO A 35 12.01 8.82 15.33
CA PRO A 35 13.10 8.30 14.52
C PRO A 35 12.91 6.81 14.22
N ALA A 36 13.63 6.31 13.23
CA ALA A 36 13.65 4.89 12.92
C ALA A 36 14.07 4.09 14.17
N PHE A 37 13.28 3.08 14.53
CA PHE A 37 13.61 2.21 15.65
C PHE A 37 14.63 1.13 15.26
N LEU A 38 14.75 0.86 13.95
CA LEU A 38 15.73 -0.06 13.39
C LEU A 38 16.29 0.53 12.09
N ALA A 39 17.61 0.53 11.97
CA ALA A 39 18.33 0.91 10.77
C ALA A 39 19.29 -0.22 10.39
N THR A 40 19.16 -0.72 9.16
CA THR A 40 20.01 -1.77 8.62
C THR A 40 20.72 -1.26 7.38
N VAL A 41 22.05 -1.18 7.43
CA VAL A 41 22.90 -0.80 6.30
C VAL A 41 23.22 -2.06 5.51
N ASP A 42 22.44 -2.28 4.46
CA ASP A 42 22.59 -3.37 3.50
C ASP A 42 21.96 -2.94 2.17
N PRO A 43 22.74 -2.80 1.08
CA PRO A 43 22.21 -2.41 -0.22
C PRO A 43 21.16 -3.40 -0.75
N ALA A 44 21.17 -4.67 -0.32
CA ALA A 44 20.15 -5.64 -0.70
C ALA A 44 18.79 -5.36 -0.04
N LEU A 45 18.76 -4.62 1.06
CA LEU A 45 17.54 -4.20 1.75
C LEU A 45 17.07 -2.81 1.32
N ALA A 46 17.87 -2.04 0.58
CA ALA A 46 17.57 -0.67 0.17
C ALA A 46 16.59 -0.59 -1.02
N THR A 47 15.54 -1.41 -1.03
CA THR A 47 14.47 -1.44 -2.04
C THR A 47 13.10 -1.48 -1.38
N LEU A 48 12.06 -1.12 -2.15
CA LEU A 48 10.67 -1.14 -1.69
C LEU A 48 10.28 -2.53 -1.18
N GLU A 49 10.56 -3.57 -1.96
CA GLU A 49 10.16 -4.94 -1.65
C GLU A 49 10.96 -5.51 -0.49
N ALA A 50 12.28 -5.30 -0.46
CA ALA A 50 13.13 -5.89 0.57
C ALA A 50 12.93 -5.21 1.93
N CYS A 51 12.94 -3.88 1.97
CA CYS A 51 12.69 -3.13 3.20
C CYS A 51 11.25 -3.30 3.67
N GLY A 52 10.28 -3.29 2.74
CA GLY A 52 8.87 -3.56 3.03
C GLY A 52 8.62 -4.96 3.59
N ASN A 53 9.30 -5.98 3.08
CA ASN A 53 9.23 -7.34 3.64
C ASN A 53 9.87 -7.43 5.04
N MET A 54 10.97 -6.71 5.28
CA MET A 54 11.55 -6.61 6.62
C MET A 54 10.57 -5.91 7.58
N CYS A 55 9.89 -4.87 7.12
CA CYS A 55 8.84 -4.19 7.88
C CYS A 55 7.66 -5.13 8.18
N SER A 56 7.14 -5.85 7.19
CA SER A 56 5.96 -6.72 7.34
C SER A 56 6.18 -7.87 8.33
N THR A 57 7.42 -8.35 8.46
CA THR A 57 7.82 -9.39 9.41
C THR A 57 8.17 -8.83 10.80
N THR A 58 8.31 -7.52 10.92
CA THR A 58 8.59 -6.81 12.17
C THR A 58 7.29 -6.27 12.77
N ARG A 59 6.76 -6.94 13.80
CA ARG A 59 5.42 -6.66 14.38
C ARG A 59 5.10 -5.20 14.70
N THR A 60 6.10 -4.39 15.05
CA THR A 60 5.91 -2.97 15.43
C THR A 60 6.04 -2.01 14.27
N CYS A 61 6.41 -2.50 13.08
CA CYS A 61 6.65 -1.65 11.93
C CYS A 61 5.31 -1.22 11.29
N ALA A 62 5.15 0.09 11.11
CA ALA A 62 3.99 0.70 10.47
C ALA A 62 4.38 1.35 9.12
N SER A 63 5.59 1.88 9.03
CA SER A 63 6.16 2.43 7.81
C SER A 63 7.66 2.15 7.74
N PHE A 64 8.24 2.35 6.56
CA PHE A 64 9.65 2.13 6.31
C PHE A 64 10.18 3.17 5.34
N ALA A 65 11.50 3.35 5.34
CA ALA A 65 12.20 4.09 4.31
C ALA A 65 13.39 3.28 3.79
N PHE A 66 13.70 3.43 2.51
CA PHE A 66 14.87 2.83 1.89
C PHE A 66 15.64 3.84 1.06
N GLY A 67 16.95 3.68 0.97
CA GLY A 67 17.82 4.62 0.28
C GLY A 67 19.23 4.65 0.86
N ALA A 68 20.21 5.14 0.10
CA ALA A 68 21.61 5.20 0.52
C ALA A 68 22.11 3.91 1.18
N ASP A 69 21.89 2.76 0.50
CA ASP A 69 22.23 1.41 0.97
C ASP A 69 21.66 1.03 2.34
N THR A 70 20.57 1.69 2.77
CA THR A 70 20.00 1.53 4.10
C THR A 70 18.49 1.29 4.04
N CYS A 71 18.00 0.44 4.93
CA CYS A 71 16.59 0.26 5.24
C CYS A 71 16.31 0.74 6.68
N LEU A 72 15.29 1.56 6.84
CA LEU A 72 14.88 2.21 8.08
C LEU A 72 13.44 1.79 8.41
N LEU A 73 13.20 1.26 9.61
CA LEU A 73 11.86 0.87 10.05
C LEU A 73 11.33 1.85 11.11
N TYR A 74 10.06 2.21 10.98
CA TYR A 74 9.36 3.14 11.85
C TYR A 74 8.10 2.49 12.41
N ASN A 75 7.76 2.83 13.65
CA ASN A 75 6.58 2.33 14.35
C ASN A 75 5.38 3.28 14.27
N VAL A 76 5.47 4.27 13.38
CA VAL A 76 4.44 5.27 13.07
C VAL A 76 4.22 5.30 11.56
N PRO A 77 3.05 5.74 11.06
CA PRO A 77 2.85 5.97 9.63
C PRO A 77 3.78 7.06 9.09
N VAL A 78 3.92 7.13 7.76
CA VAL A 78 4.65 8.20 7.07
C VAL A 78 3.99 9.56 7.31
N GLU A 79 2.65 9.60 7.34
CA GLU A 79 1.87 10.81 7.58
C GLU A 79 2.30 11.49 8.88
N GLY A 80 2.76 12.74 8.78
CA GLY A 80 3.21 13.54 9.91
C GLY A 80 4.61 13.18 10.45
N ASN A 81 5.30 12.16 9.91
CA ASN A 81 6.65 11.80 10.35
C ASN A 81 7.78 12.20 9.39
N VAL A 82 7.44 12.64 8.17
CA VAL A 82 8.44 12.96 7.13
C VAL A 82 8.44 14.47 6.82
N ASN A 83 9.63 15.04 6.71
CA ASN A 83 9.88 16.33 6.07
C ASN A 83 10.19 16.08 4.58
N PRO A 84 9.26 16.35 3.65
CA PRO A 84 9.44 16.02 2.25
C PRO A 84 10.57 16.82 1.60
N MET A 85 11.44 16.13 0.88
CA MET A 85 12.54 16.70 0.12
C MET A 85 12.84 15.82 -1.10
N VAL A 86 12.52 16.31 -2.29
CA VAL A 86 12.66 15.57 -3.56
C VAL A 86 14.09 15.14 -3.89
N THR A 87 15.09 15.79 -3.31
CA THR A 87 16.52 15.44 -3.47
C THR A 87 17.02 14.48 -2.40
N SER A 88 16.15 14.02 -1.49
CA SER A 88 16.55 13.05 -0.48
C SER A 88 16.93 11.72 -1.13
N PRO A 89 17.99 11.05 -0.65
CA PRO A 89 18.29 9.69 -1.08
C PRO A 89 17.30 8.66 -0.50
N TYR A 90 16.46 9.05 0.47
CA TYR A 90 15.52 8.18 1.15
C TYR A 90 14.10 8.34 0.64
N ASN A 91 13.44 7.22 0.43
CA ASN A 91 12.06 7.08 -0.01
C ASN A 91 11.24 6.41 1.09
N PHE A 92 10.21 7.09 1.60
CA PHE A 92 9.34 6.68 2.71
C PHE A 92 8.01 6.12 2.20
N ASN A 93 7.59 5.00 2.79
CA ASN A 93 6.39 4.25 2.42
C ASN A 93 5.71 3.67 3.66
N ASP A 94 4.38 3.78 3.72
CA ASP A 94 3.58 2.97 4.64
C ASP A 94 3.65 1.48 4.24
N LEU A 95 3.44 0.59 5.21
CA LEU A 95 3.46 -0.85 4.96
C LEU A 95 2.46 -1.29 3.86
N ALA A 96 1.34 -0.57 3.73
CA ALA A 96 0.32 -0.83 2.72
C ALA A 96 0.78 -0.59 1.28
N CYS A 97 1.91 0.08 1.06
CA CYS A 97 2.51 0.32 -0.26
C CYS A 97 3.22 -0.92 -0.82
N VAL A 98 3.45 -1.95 0.00
CA VAL A 98 4.07 -3.19 -0.44
C VAL A 98 3.05 -4.02 -1.23
N GLY A 99 3.36 -4.34 -2.48
CA GLY A 99 2.49 -5.15 -3.34
C GLY A 99 1.48 -4.36 -4.17
N THR A 100 1.43 -3.03 -4.01
CA THR A 100 0.79 -2.14 -4.99
C THR A 100 1.77 -1.87 -6.11
N THR A 101 2.07 -2.86 -6.94
CA THR A 101 2.67 -2.57 -8.25
C THR A 101 1.66 -1.67 -8.97
N PRO A 102 2.01 -0.43 -9.36
CA PRO A 102 1.16 0.33 -10.26
C PRO A 102 0.87 -0.57 -11.48
N PRO A 103 -0.36 -0.59 -12.03
CA PRO A 103 -0.56 -1.20 -13.34
C PRO A 103 0.52 -0.66 -14.28
N PRO A 104 1.15 -1.49 -15.13
CA PRO A 104 2.16 -1.01 -16.06
C PRO A 104 1.56 0.17 -16.83
N GLU A 105 2.15 1.35 -16.67
CA GLU A 105 1.71 2.56 -17.36
C GLU A 105 1.88 2.32 -18.86
N GLY A 106 0.79 1.93 -19.53
CA GLY A 106 0.83 1.50 -20.93
C GLY A 106 -0.36 0.69 -21.44
N GLU A 107 -1.21 0.11 -20.59
CA GLU A 107 -2.45 -0.51 -21.09
C GLU A 107 -3.62 0.48 -21.01
N THR A 108 -3.76 1.25 -22.09
CA THR A 108 -5.02 1.93 -22.43
C THR A 108 -6.18 0.92 -22.26
N PRO A 109 -7.21 1.22 -21.46
CA PRO A 109 -8.38 0.34 -21.37
C PRO A 109 -8.97 0.14 -22.77
N PRO A 110 -9.27 -1.09 -23.22
CA PRO A 110 -10.05 -1.27 -24.43
C PRO A 110 -11.46 -0.74 -24.17
N GLU A 111 -11.72 0.49 -24.60
CA GLU A 111 -13.06 0.99 -24.83
C GLU A 111 -13.78 0.07 -25.82
N GLY A 112 -15.00 -0.32 -25.46
CA GLY A 112 -15.96 -0.85 -26.42
C GLY A 112 -16.18 -2.36 -26.31
N GLY A 113 -17.15 -2.72 -25.47
CA GLY A 113 -17.86 -3.97 -25.65
C GLY A 113 -18.53 -4.02 -27.02
N ALA A 114 -18.30 -5.11 -27.76
CA ALA A 114 -19.19 -5.58 -28.80
C ALA A 114 -19.07 -7.10 -28.95
N THR A 115 -20.03 -7.78 -28.35
CA THR A 115 -20.44 -9.15 -28.65
C THR A 115 -20.45 -9.42 -30.16
N ARG A 116 -19.75 -10.45 -30.66
CA ARG A 116 -20.34 -11.53 -31.51
C ARG A 116 -19.33 -12.55 -32.04
N ARG A 117 -19.68 -13.80 -31.73
CA ARG A 117 -19.71 -15.01 -32.59
C ARG A 117 -18.37 -15.57 -33.10
N ARG A 118 -18.03 -16.72 -32.50
CA ARG A 118 -17.30 -17.83 -33.12
C ARG A 118 -17.77 -18.02 -34.56
N SER A 119 -16.83 -17.93 -35.50
CA SER A 119 -16.92 -18.59 -36.80
C SER A 119 -15.63 -19.35 -36.99
N ALA A 120 -15.73 -20.68 -36.87
CA ALA A 120 -14.74 -21.57 -37.44
C ALA A 120 -14.71 -21.36 -38.96
N LYS A 121 -13.52 -21.19 -39.55
CA LYS A 121 -13.30 -21.38 -40.98
C LYS A 121 -11.86 -21.77 -41.29
N MET A 122 -11.68 -23.08 -41.46
CA MET A 122 -10.93 -23.79 -42.51
C MET A 122 -9.76 -23.13 -43.28
N LEU A 123 -8.70 -23.94 -43.39
CA LEU A 123 -7.74 -24.15 -44.50
C LEU A 123 -6.51 -23.24 -44.59
N ALA A 124 -5.32 -23.86 -44.45
CA ALA A 124 -4.57 -24.40 -45.58
C ALA A 124 -3.83 -25.68 -45.15
#